data_AF-A0A8C0J2F7-F1
#
_entry.id   AF-A0A8C0J2F7-F1
#
_cell.length_a   1.000
_cell.length_b   1.000
_cell.length_c   1.000
_cell.angle_alpha   90.00
_cell.angle_beta   90.00
_cell.angle_gamma   90.00
#
_symmetry.space_group_name_H-M   'P 1'
#
loop_
_entity.id
_entity.type
_entity.pdbx_description
1 polymer ?
#
loop_
_entity_poly.entity_id
_entity_poly.type
_entity_poly.pdbx_seq_one_letter_code
_entity_poly.pdbx_strand_id
1 'polypeptide(L)'
;MELPNHAKQLLLQLNQQRAKGFLCDVIIVVENALFRAHKNILAASSMYFKSLVLHDNLINLDTDMVNPTVSPTCWMVTVPTLYFPSSLPWHSCSAL
;
A
#
# COMPACT_ATOMS: atom_id res chain seq x y z
N MET A 1 -20.76 -14.71 11.80
CA MET A 1 -19.99 -15.47 10.80
C MET A 1 -18.57 -14.97 10.85
N GLU A 2 -17.72 -15.62 11.63
CA GLU A 2 -16.32 -15.22 11.77
C GLU A 2 -15.51 -15.76 10.59
N LEU A 3 -14.94 -14.89 9.76
CA LEU A 3 -13.96 -15.27 8.74
C LEU A 3 -12.61 -14.55 8.92
N PRO A 4 -12.04 -14.47 10.15
CA PRO A 4 -10.75 -13.84 10.38
C PRO A 4 -9.63 -14.50 9.56
N ASN A 5 -9.80 -15.75 9.14
CA ASN A 5 -8.83 -16.44 8.29
C ASN A 5 -9.01 -16.17 6.78
N HIS A 6 -10.23 -15.98 6.27
CA HIS A 6 -10.43 -15.79 4.82
C HIS A 6 -9.90 -14.45 4.35
N ALA A 7 -10.16 -13.37 5.09
CA ALA A 7 -9.59 -12.06 4.79
C ALA A 7 -8.05 -12.11 4.76
N LYS A 8 -7.44 -12.81 5.72
CA LYS A 8 -5.99 -13.02 5.77
C LYS A 8 -5.47 -13.79 4.56
N GLN A 9 -6.09 -14.90 4.19
CA GLN A 9 -5.70 -15.69 3.02
C GLN A 9 -5.87 -14.89 1.71
N LEU A 10 -6.95 -14.13 1.60
CA LEU A 10 -7.20 -13.26 0.45
C LEU A 10 -6.10 -12.19 0.32
N LEU A 11 -5.77 -11.49 1.40
CA LEU A 11 -4.70 -10.48 1.39
C LEU A 11 -3.33 -11.10 1.04
N LEU A 12 -3.03 -12.30 1.53
CA LEU A 12 -1.82 -13.04 1.15
C LEU A 12 -1.79 -13.35 -0.36
N GLN A 13 -2.89 -13.81 -0.95
CA GLN A 13 -2.98 -14.07 -2.39
C GLN A 13 -2.84 -12.78 -3.20
N LEU A 14 -3.46 -11.68 -2.77
CA LEU A 14 -3.31 -10.37 -3.40
C LEU A 14 -1.87 -9.85 -3.33
N ASN A 15 -1.14 -10.11 -2.25
CA ASN A 15 0.29 -9.79 -2.19
C ASN A 15 1.11 -10.58 -3.23
N GLN A 16 0.79 -11.87 -3.43
CA GLN A 16 1.45 -12.69 -4.44
C GLN A 16 1.15 -12.20 -5.85
N GLN A 17 -0.08 -11.76 -6.11
CA GLN A 17 -0.45 -11.11 -7.38
C GLN A 17 0.34 -9.81 -7.59
N ARG A 18 0.42 -8.96 -6.56
CA ARG A 18 1.21 -7.72 -6.57
C ARG A 18 2.68 -7.97 -6.94
N ALA A 19 3.31 -8.96 -6.29
CA ALA A 19 4.71 -9.30 -6.54
C ALA A 19 4.97 -9.77 -7.98
N LYS A 20 3.97 -10.40 -8.62
CA LYS A 20 4.01 -10.81 -10.03
C LYS A 20 3.55 -9.71 -11.00
N GLY A 21 3.08 -8.57 -10.48
CA GLY A 21 2.48 -7.50 -11.28
C GLY A 21 1.10 -7.82 -11.86
N PHE A 22 0.42 -8.86 -11.36
CA PHE A 22 -0.89 -9.26 -11.84
C PHE A 22 -1.98 -8.33 -11.29
N LEU A 23 -2.84 -7.82 -12.17
CA LEU A 23 -3.94 -6.88 -11.84
C LEU A 23 -3.50 -5.57 -11.16
N CYS A 24 -2.20 -5.28 -11.11
CA CYS A 24 -1.70 -4.00 -10.61
C CYS A 24 -2.10 -2.87 -11.58
N ASP A 25 -3.00 -2.01 -11.13
CA ASP A 25 -3.62 -0.93 -11.89
C ASP A 25 -3.13 0.47 -11.47
N VAL A 26 -2.15 0.52 -10.56
CA VAL A 26 -1.47 1.74 -10.13
C VAL A 26 0.01 1.48 -9.89
N ILE A 27 0.82 2.48 -10.22
CA ILE A 27 2.23 2.56 -9.86
C ILE A 27 2.41 3.75 -8.92
N ILE A 28 2.94 3.48 -7.73
CA ILE A 28 3.40 4.51 -6.81
C ILE A 28 4.87 4.76 -7.11
N VAL A 29 5.19 5.99 -7.45
CA VAL A 29 6.57 6.45 -7.62
C VAL A 29 7.00 7.12 -6.33
N VAL A 30 8.11 6.66 -5.76
CA VAL A 30 8.75 7.35 -4.63
C VAL A 30 10.23 7.51 -4.95
N GLU A 31 10.66 8.76 -5.09
CA GLU A 31 11.98 9.12 -5.59
C GLU A 31 12.29 8.40 -6.93
N ASN A 32 13.28 7.49 -6.94
CA ASN A 32 13.70 6.72 -8.11
C ASN A 32 13.17 5.29 -8.14
N ALA A 33 12.21 4.95 -7.28
CA ALA A 33 11.72 3.59 -7.11
C ALA A 33 10.22 3.48 -7.42
N LEU A 34 9.83 2.34 -8.01
CA LEU A 34 8.48 2.10 -8.55
C LEU A 34 7.80 0.94 -7.85
N PHE A 35 6.59 1.17 -7.30
CA PHE A 35 5.78 0.15 -6.62
C PHE A 35 4.50 -0.09 -7.38
N ARG A 36 4.38 -1.27 -7.96
CA ARG A 36 3.10 -1.77 -8.45
C ARG A 36 2.19 -2.12 -7.28
N ALA A 37 0.95 -1.67 -7.33
CA ALA A 37 -0.07 -1.94 -6.33
C ALA A 37 -1.46 -2.02 -6.99
N HIS A 38 -2.47 -2.32 -6.17
CA HIS A 38 -3.87 -2.33 -6.56
C HIS A 38 -4.59 -1.14 -5.93
N LYS A 39 -5.31 -0.35 -6.74
CA LYS A 39 -6.06 0.83 -6.29
C LYS A 39 -7.07 0.50 -5.21
N ASN A 40 -7.74 -0.65 -5.33
CA ASN A 40 -8.76 -1.08 -4.36
C ASN A 40 -8.17 -1.32 -2.96
N ILE A 41 -6.97 -1.91 -2.85
CA ILE A 41 -6.28 -2.13 -1.58
C ILE A 41 -5.80 -0.82 -1.00
N LEU A 42 -5.22 0.07 -1.82
CA LEU A 42 -4.84 1.41 -1.40
C LEU A 42 -6.04 2.20 -0.85
N ALA A 43 -7.15 2.25 -1.60
CA ALA A 43 -8.38 2.94 -1.22
C ALA A 43 -9.06 2.37 0.03
N ALA A 44 -8.98 1.05 0.25
CA ALA A 44 -9.52 0.40 1.44
C ALA A 44 -8.65 0.66 2.69
N SER A 45 -7.35 0.89 2.50
CA SER A 45 -6.40 1.04 3.61
C SER A 45 -6.35 2.44 4.23
N SER A 46 -6.60 3.49 3.45
CA SER A 46 -6.56 4.87 3.93
C SER A 46 -7.41 5.79 3.05
N MET A 47 -8.07 6.77 3.68
CA MET A 47 -8.80 7.83 2.99
C MET A 47 -7.88 8.73 2.15
N TYR A 48 -6.62 8.91 2.56
CA TYR A 48 -5.63 9.64 1.77
C TYR A 48 -5.38 8.96 0.43
N PHE A 49 -5.01 7.67 0.48
CA PHE A 49 -4.79 6.87 -0.72
C PHE A 49 -6.05 6.76 -1.57
N LYS A 50 -7.22 6.63 -0.95
CA LYS A 50 -8.51 6.63 -1.67
C LYS A 50 -8.69 7.90 -2.49
N SER A 51 -8.45 9.07 -1.91
CA SER A 51 -8.56 10.34 -2.63
C SER A 51 -7.53 10.43 -3.77
N LEU A 52 -6.32 9.91 -3.60
CA LEU A 52 -5.30 9.92 -4.64
C LEU A 52 -5.63 8.98 -5.82
N VAL A 53 -6.00 7.72 -5.56
CA VAL A 53 -6.26 6.73 -6.63
C VAL A 53 -7.52 7.01 -7.45
N LEU A 54 -8.46 7.77 -6.89
CA LEU A 54 -9.70 8.15 -7.57
C LEU A 54 -9.45 9.19 -8.68
N HIS A 55 -8.42 10.01 -8.54
CA HIS A 55 -8.12 11.07 -9.48
C HIS A 55 -7.02 10.67 -10.48
N ASP A 56 -6.08 9.80 -10.10
CA ASP A 56 -4.95 9.44 -10.96
C ASP A 56 -4.61 7.93 -11.00
N ASN A 57 -4.06 7.49 -12.14
CA ASN A 57 -3.51 6.13 -12.33
C ASN A 57 -2.01 6.04 -11.96
N LEU A 58 -1.35 7.19 -11.83
CA LEU A 58 0.05 7.30 -11.42
C LEU A 58 0.09 8.21 -10.20
N ILE A 59 0.42 7.64 -9.04
CA ILE A 59 0.57 8.44 -7.82
C ILE A 59 2.04 8.79 -7.71
N ASN A 60 2.36 10.05 -7.97
CA ASN A 60 3.66 10.62 -7.64
C ASN A 60 3.59 11.15 -6.21
N LEU A 61 4.19 10.42 -5.27
CA LEU A 61 4.33 10.88 -3.90
C LEU A 61 5.65 11.64 -3.83
N ASP A 62 5.57 12.96 -3.98
CA ASP A 62 6.72 13.81 -3.68
C ASP A 62 6.98 13.79 -2.17
N THR A 63 8.25 13.83 -1.79
CA THR A 63 8.73 13.63 -0.41
C THR A 63 8.16 14.68 0.56
N ASP A 64 7.61 15.77 0.05
CA ASP A 64 6.97 16.83 0.85
C ASP A 64 5.56 16.47 1.36
N MET A 65 4.89 15.48 0.75
CA MET A 65 3.54 15.02 1.15
C MET A 65 3.59 13.82 2.09
N VAL A 66 4.80 13.29 2.34
CA VAL A 66 5.08 12.14 3.18
C VAL A 66 6.07 12.63 4.24
N ASN A 67 5.62 12.83 5.48
CA ASN A 67 6.43 13.34 6.60
C ASN A 67 7.93 13.00 6.45
N PRO A 68 8.89 13.94 6.45
CA PRO A 68 10.30 13.70 6.10
C PRO A 68 11.03 12.62 6.94
N THR A 69 10.37 12.06 7.97
CA THR A 69 10.80 10.87 8.70
C THR A 69 10.55 9.54 7.96
N VAL A 70 9.70 9.49 6.94
CA VAL A 70 9.41 8.27 6.19
C VAL A 70 10.40 8.11 5.03
N SER A 71 11.62 7.66 5.36
CA SER A 71 12.67 7.27 4.40
C SER A 71 12.11 6.39 3.27
N PRO A 72 12.72 6.35 2.07
CA PRO A 72 12.40 5.40 1.02
C PRO A 72 12.28 3.94 1.49
N THR A 73 13.10 3.60 2.48
CA THR A 73 13.07 2.29 3.14
C THR A 73 11.71 1.97 3.78
N CYS A 74 10.97 2.98 4.23
CA CYS A 74 9.67 2.81 4.84
C CYS A 74 8.57 2.51 3.82
N TRP A 75 8.57 3.13 2.62
CA TRP A 75 7.60 2.73 1.57
C TRP A 75 7.82 1.28 1.12
N MET A 76 9.07 0.80 1.21
CA MET A 76 9.40 -0.60 0.91
C MET A 76 8.70 -1.57 1.86
N VAL A 77 8.35 -1.08 3.05
CA VAL A 77 7.60 -1.79 4.06
C VAL A 77 6.10 -1.47 3.97
N THR A 78 5.71 -0.22 3.73
CA THR A 78 4.30 0.23 3.71
C THR A 78 3.48 -0.44 2.61
N VAL A 79 3.96 -0.46 1.36
CA VAL A 79 3.15 -1.03 0.27
C VAL A 79 2.91 -2.53 0.47
N PRO A 80 3.90 -3.35 0.88
CA PRO A 80 3.66 -4.76 1.24
C PRO A 80 2.84 -4.96 2.52
N THR A 81 2.98 -4.13 3.56
CA THR A 81 2.22 -4.30 4.81
C THR A 81 0.72 -4.07 4.64
N LEU A 82 0.29 -3.28 3.65
CA LEU A 82 -1.13 -3.19 3.26
C LEU A 82 -1.75 -4.54 2.90
N TYR A 83 -0.92 -5.52 2.53
CA TYR A 83 -1.33 -6.88 2.19
C TYR A 83 -1.02 -7.92 3.28
N PHE A 84 -0.46 -7.50 4.44
CA PHE A 84 -0.12 -8.39 5.56
C PHE A 84 -0.80 -7.95 6.85
N PRO A 85 -1.89 -8.61 7.27
CA PRO A 85 -2.66 -8.19 8.45
C PRO A 85 -2.00 -8.53 9.81
N SER A 86 -0.81 -9.17 9.87
CA SER A 86 -0.31 -9.74 11.14
C SER A 86 1.21 -9.78 11.34
N SER A 87 2.00 -8.89 10.75
CA SER A 87 3.44 -8.83 11.05
C SER A 87 3.96 -7.40 11.06
N LEU A 88 4.29 -6.92 12.27
CA LEU A 88 5.02 -5.71 12.66
C LEU A 88 4.18 -4.44 12.95
N PRO A 89 4.63 -3.61 13.90
CA PRO A 89 3.76 -2.83 14.78
C PRO A 89 3.22 -1.61 14.06
N TRP A 90 1.90 -1.52 14.00
CA TRP A 90 1.17 -0.35 13.51
C TRP A 90 1.44 0.93 14.32
N HIS A 91 2.24 0.87 15.39
CA HIS A 91 2.54 1.99 16.28
C HIS A 91 3.58 3.00 15.77
N SER A 92 4.06 2.89 14.52
CA SER A 92 4.97 3.91 13.94
C SER A 92 4.47 4.56 12.64
N CYS A 93 3.29 4.17 12.13
CA CYS A 93 2.67 4.81 10.95
C CYS A 93 1.23 5.31 11.23
N SER A 94 0.85 5.56 12.48
CA SER A 94 -0.48 6.09 12.84
C SER A 94 -0.69 7.58 12.53
N ALA A 95 0.07 8.16 11.60
CA ALA A 95 -0.11 9.54 11.18
C ALA A 95 0.13 9.65 9.66
N LEU A 96 -0.77 9.02 8.90
CA LEU A 96 -1.13 9.41 7.53
C LEU A 96 -2.64 9.61 7.48
#